data_AF-A0A4W5ND97-F1
#
_entry.id   AF-A0A4W5ND97-F1
#
_cell.length_a   1.000
_cell.length_b   1.000
_cell.length_c   1.000
_cell.angle_alpha   90.00
_cell.angle_beta   90.00
_cell.angle_gamma   90.00
#
_symmetry.space_group_name_H-M   'P 1'
#
loop_
_entity.id
_entity.type
_entity.pdbx_description
1 polymer ?
#
loop_
_entity_poly.entity_id
_entity_poly.type
_entity_poly.pdbx_seq_one_letter_code
_entity_poly.pdbx_strand_id
1 'polypeptide(L)'
;MSATCNCTEHVNKLNQQISVMRKEIKNLRQLLDSAVRSHRKHMTSLQSALTHIGQSRSPKSQPWPQAELETQNSLEKGTIQTVPIGYISSCFSVKNGTPRQPTICGPSRATLQIQQSVFNNPEHSLVGLDNYSHVWVIFLFHKNGHLSYKAKVKPPRLNGQRVGVYSTRSPHRPNALGLTLAKLDRVTEPRDRPRFRFLRGPKEAAAAIRGVLSADPRSVYRRSRCKDRLFFFTLDTADITCWFGQGFAEVLRVRVVAVGKELAS
;
A
#
# COMPACT_ATOMS: atom_id res chain seq x y z
N MET A 1 39.85 81.47 25.68
CA MET A 1 39.15 80.28 25.13
C MET A 1 37.70 80.37 25.59
N SER A 2 36.81 80.89 24.74
CA SER A 2 35.40 81.10 25.10
C SER A 2 34.53 80.24 24.20
N ALA A 3 33.74 79.38 24.84
CA ALA A 3 32.83 78.42 24.25
C ALA A 3 31.45 79.07 24.04
N THR A 4 31.04 79.25 22.78
CA THR A 4 29.69 79.68 22.39
C THR A 4 29.47 79.18 20.95
N CYS A 5 28.43 78.47 20.54
CA CYS A 5 27.23 77.92 21.16
C CYS A 5 26.73 76.82 20.18
N ASN A 6 26.89 75.54 20.53
CA ASN A 6 26.52 74.38 19.69
C ASN A 6 25.04 73.96 19.87
N CYS A 7 24.28 74.72 20.67
CA CYS A 7 22.93 74.36 21.10
C CYS A 7 21.86 74.71 20.05
N THR A 8 22.02 75.81 19.32
CA THR A 8 21.03 76.30 18.36
C THR A 8 20.93 75.42 17.11
N GLU A 9 22.05 74.97 16.56
CA GLU A 9 22.05 74.00 15.45
C GLU A 9 21.47 72.65 15.86
N HIS A 10 21.76 72.20 17.09
CA HIS A 10 21.21 70.96 17.62
C HIS A 10 19.69 71.02 17.79
N VAL A 11 19.16 72.12 18.31
CA VAL A 11 17.71 72.36 18.45
C VAL A 11 17.02 72.42 17.08
N ASN A 12 17.64 73.07 16.08
CA ASN A 12 17.10 73.11 14.72
C ASN A 12 17.04 71.71 14.07
N LYS A 13 18.08 70.90 14.27
CA LYS A 13 18.12 69.51 13.78
C LYS A 13 17.04 68.64 14.43
N LEU A 14 16.83 68.78 15.74
CA LEU A 14 15.76 68.08 16.47
C LEU A 14 14.37 68.52 16.00
N ASN A 15 14.14 69.82 15.78
CA ASN A 15 12.88 70.34 15.25
C ASN A 15 12.58 69.81 13.85
N GLN A 16 13.61 69.71 13.00
CA GLN A 16 13.48 69.13 11.66
C GLN A 16 13.16 67.63 11.74
N GLN A 17 13.79 66.87 12.63
CA GLN A 17 13.46 65.46 12.88
C GLN A 17 12.04 65.28 13.39
N ILE A 18 11.57 66.11 14.32
CA ILE A 18 10.18 66.09 14.81
C ILE A 18 9.19 66.38 13.68
N SER A 19 9.52 67.32 12.78
CA SER A 19 8.70 67.64 11.62
C SER A 19 8.57 66.44 10.67
N VAL A 20 9.69 65.77 10.37
CA VAL A 20 9.72 64.55 9.55
C VAL A 20 8.92 63.43 10.22
N MET A 21 9.14 63.17 11.50
CA MET A 21 8.40 62.13 12.24
C MET A 21 6.89 62.40 12.27
N ARG A 22 6.46 63.65 12.44
CA ARG A 22 5.03 64.01 12.37
C ARG A 22 4.44 63.71 11.00
N LYS A 23 5.19 63.97 9.93
CA LYS A 23 4.78 63.67 8.56
C LYS A 23 4.71 62.15 8.32
N GLU A 24 5.68 61.39 8.83
CA GLU A 24 5.67 59.92 8.76
C GLU A 24 4.51 59.32 9.54
N ILE A 25 4.23 59.78 10.76
CA ILE A 25 3.07 59.33 11.55
C ILE A 25 1.76 59.61 10.81
N LYS A 26 1.65 60.77 10.15
CA LYS A 26 0.48 61.11 9.30
C LYS A 26 0.36 60.15 8.12
N ASN A 27 1.46 59.86 7.43
CA ASN A 27 1.48 58.91 6.30
C ASN A 27 1.12 57.49 6.75
N LEU A 28 1.65 57.01 7.88
CA LEU A 28 1.36 55.69 8.44
C LEU A 28 -0.12 55.54 8.81
N ARG A 29 -0.72 56.57 9.42
CA ARG A 29 -2.17 56.59 9.71
C ARG A 29 -3.00 56.50 8.43
N GLN A 30 -2.64 57.25 7.39
CA GLN A 30 -3.34 57.22 6.11
C GLN A 30 -3.21 55.86 5.41
N LEU A 31 -2.04 55.22 5.48
CA LEU A 31 -1.83 53.86 4.98
C LEU A 31 -2.70 52.85 5.74
N LEU A 32 -2.71 52.91 7.07
CA LEU A 32 -3.54 52.03 7.90
C LEU A 32 -5.03 52.16 7.58
N ASP A 33 -5.54 53.38 7.44
CA ASP A 33 -6.94 53.63 7.07
C ASP A 33 -7.27 53.06 5.68
N SER A 34 -6.35 53.19 4.73
CA SER A 34 -6.52 52.62 3.39
C SER A 34 -6.54 51.08 3.41
N ALA A 35 -5.68 50.46 4.22
CA ALA A 35 -5.62 49.01 4.38
C ALA A 35 -6.88 48.46 5.07
N VAL A 36 -7.38 49.13 6.12
CA VAL A 36 -8.62 48.76 6.80
C VAL A 36 -9.82 48.86 5.86
N ARG A 37 -9.91 49.92 5.04
CA ARG A 37 -10.97 50.05 4.02
C ARG A 37 -10.90 48.94 2.98
N SER A 38 -9.71 48.61 2.49
CA SER A 38 -9.50 47.54 1.52
C SER A 38 -9.89 46.18 2.11
N HIS A 39 -9.47 45.89 3.34
CA HIS A 39 -9.85 44.67 4.05
C HIS A 39 -11.36 44.54 4.23
N ARG A 40 -12.04 45.62 4.65
CA ARG A 40 -13.50 45.64 4.78
C ARG A 40 -14.20 45.33 3.46
N LYS A 41 -13.73 45.90 2.35
CA LYS A 41 -14.26 45.63 1.00
C LYS A 41 -14.10 44.16 0.60
N HIS A 42 -12.92 43.58 0.87
CA HIS A 42 -12.66 42.16 0.61
C HIS A 42 -13.59 41.27 1.43
N MET A 43 -13.80 41.56 2.72
CA MET A 43 -14.70 40.78 3.58
C MET A 43 -16.16 40.85 3.11
N THR A 44 -16.63 42.02 2.67
CA THR A 44 -17.97 42.16 2.08
C THR A 44 -18.11 41.37 0.77
N SER A 45 -17.07 41.40 -0.09
CA SER A 45 -17.05 40.61 -1.33
C SER A 45 -17.06 39.10 -1.08
N LEU A 46 -16.37 38.64 -0.04
CA LEU A 46 -16.37 37.24 0.38
C LEU A 46 -17.76 36.82 0.88
N GLN A 47 -18.39 37.64 1.71
CA GLN A 47 -19.75 37.38 2.20
C GLN A 47 -20.76 37.30 1.04
N SER A 48 -20.68 38.19 0.04
CA SER A 48 -21.55 38.11 -1.13
C SER A 48 -21.31 36.86 -1.98
N ALA A 49 -20.05 36.46 -2.16
CA ALA A 49 -19.73 35.24 -2.92
C ALA A 49 -20.29 33.99 -2.21
N LEU A 50 -20.18 33.92 -0.88
CA LEU A 50 -20.69 32.81 -0.08
C LEU A 50 -22.22 32.74 -0.09
N THR A 51 -22.93 33.86 -0.06
CA THR A 51 -24.40 33.85 -0.19
C THR A 51 -24.88 33.41 -1.57
N HIS A 52 -24.13 33.70 -2.64
CA HIS A 52 -24.45 33.20 -3.98
C HIS A 52 -24.26 31.68 -4.11
N ILE A 53 -23.24 31.12 -3.46
CA ILE A 53 -23.03 29.66 -3.42
C ILE A 53 -24.16 28.96 -2.65
N GLY A 54 -24.71 29.59 -1.60
CA GLY A 54 -25.84 29.04 -0.86
C GLY A 54 -27.18 29.04 -1.62
N GLN A 55 -27.30 29.79 -2.72
CA GLN A 55 -28.55 29.96 -3.48
C GLN A 55 -28.58 29.23 -4.83
N SER A 56 -27.47 28.67 -5.31
CA SER A 56 -27.48 27.86 -6.53
C SER A 56 -28.12 26.49 -6.27
N ARG A 57 -29.42 26.40 -6.54
CA ARG A 57 -30.14 25.14 -6.77
C ARG A 57 -29.41 24.30 -7.81
N SER A 58 -29.42 23.00 -7.57
CA SER A 58 -28.88 21.89 -8.35
C SER A 58 -29.00 22.06 -9.89
N PRO A 59 -27.97 21.70 -10.68
CA PRO A 59 -28.09 21.58 -12.11
C PRO A 59 -29.03 20.42 -12.46
N LYS A 60 -30.00 20.66 -13.35
CA LYS A 60 -30.77 19.60 -13.99
C LYS A 60 -29.82 18.73 -14.82
N SER A 61 -29.56 17.50 -14.38
CA SER A 61 -28.71 16.54 -15.08
C SER A 61 -29.40 16.03 -16.35
N GLN A 62 -28.76 16.22 -17.50
CA GLN A 62 -29.01 15.42 -18.70
C GLN A 62 -28.57 13.96 -18.46
N PRO A 63 -29.12 12.96 -19.16
CA PRO A 63 -28.75 11.56 -18.96
C PRO A 63 -27.39 11.26 -19.61
N TRP A 64 -26.38 11.07 -18.77
CA TRP A 64 -25.11 10.44 -19.11
C TRP A 64 -25.17 8.95 -18.73
N PRO A 65 -24.35 8.06 -19.33
CA PRO A 65 -24.47 6.60 -19.17
C PRO A 65 -24.46 6.19 -17.68
N GLN A 66 -25.48 5.45 -17.25
CA GLN A 66 -25.86 5.23 -15.85
C GLN A 66 -24.78 4.57 -14.96
N ALA A 67 -23.74 3.97 -15.54
CA ALA A 67 -22.70 3.25 -14.79
C ALA A 67 -21.73 4.16 -14.01
N GLU A 68 -21.47 5.38 -14.48
CA GLU A 68 -20.50 6.29 -13.82
C GLU A 68 -21.12 7.07 -12.64
N LEU A 69 -22.44 7.31 -12.67
CA LEU A 69 -23.14 8.16 -11.70
C LEU A 69 -23.39 7.47 -10.34
N GLU A 70 -23.52 6.14 -10.31
CA GLU A 70 -23.73 5.38 -9.06
C GLU A 70 -22.48 5.34 -8.18
N THR A 71 -21.30 5.33 -8.80
CA THR A 71 -20.01 5.27 -8.09
C THR A 71 -19.68 6.61 -7.45
N GLN A 72 -19.96 7.73 -8.14
CA GLN A 72 -19.79 9.08 -7.60
C GLN A 72 -20.75 9.38 -6.42
N ASN A 73 -21.98 8.87 -6.45
CA ASN A 73 -22.96 9.09 -5.39
C ASN A 73 -22.71 8.28 -4.10
N SER A 74 -21.98 7.17 -4.16
CA SER A 74 -21.85 6.26 -3.01
C SER A 74 -20.81 6.74 -1.99
N LEU A 75 -19.71 7.33 -2.46
CA LEU A 75 -18.65 7.89 -1.60
C LEU A 75 -19.12 9.14 -0.84
N GLU A 76 -19.88 10.01 -1.50
CA GLU A 76 -20.46 11.22 -0.87
C GLU A 76 -21.46 10.87 0.23
N LYS A 77 -22.13 9.71 0.11
CA LYS A 77 -23.04 9.17 1.12
C LYS A 77 -22.32 8.39 2.22
N GLY A 78 -20.98 8.30 2.17
CA GLY A 78 -20.16 7.62 3.18
C GLY A 78 -20.17 6.08 3.08
N THR A 79 -20.71 5.51 1.99
CA THR A 79 -20.70 4.07 1.77
C THR A 79 -19.47 3.67 0.98
N ILE A 80 -18.54 2.97 1.63
CA ILE A 80 -17.31 2.50 0.99
C ILE A 80 -17.45 1.02 0.68
N GLN A 81 -17.64 0.69 -0.60
CA GLN A 81 -17.44 -0.67 -1.09
C GLN A 81 -15.98 -0.83 -1.50
N THR A 82 -15.31 -1.84 -0.96
CA THR A 82 -13.89 -2.11 -1.21
C THR A 82 -13.69 -3.50 -1.75
N VAL A 83 -12.79 -3.64 -2.73
CA VAL A 83 -12.28 -4.93 -3.19
C VAL A 83 -10.94 -5.19 -2.49
N PRO A 84 -10.69 -6.37 -1.91
CA PRO A 84 -9.39 -6.68 -1.33
C PRO A 84 -8.32 -6.64 -2.41
N ILE A 85 -7.24 -5.88 -2.18
CA ILE A 85 -6.11 -5.79 -3.13
C ILE A 85 -5.16 -7.00 -3.03
N GLY A 86 -5.28 -7.80 -1.97
CA GLY A 86 -4.36 -8.88 -1.65
C GLY A 86 -4.68 -9.57 -0.33
N TYR A 87 -3.99 -10.68 -0.08
CA TYR A 87 -4.13 -11.46 1.15
C TYR A 87 -2.80 -11.60 1.88
N ILE A 88 -2.85 -11.46 3.20
CA ILE A 88 -1.69 -11.63 4.06
C ILE A 88 -1.68 -13.02 4.69
N SER A 89 -0.52 -13.67 4.63
CA SER A 89 -0.25 -14.95 5.29
C SER A 89 0.88 -14.78 6.29
N SER A 90 0.72 -15.29 7.51
CA SER A 90 1.70 -15.16 8.60
C SER A 90 1.78 -16.45 9.41
N CYS A 91 2.73 -16.54 10.34
CA CYS A 91 2.81 -17.63 11.31
C CYS A 91 1.63 -17.70 12.30
N PHE A 92 0.71 -16.72 12.28
CA PHE A 92 -0.47 -16.69 13.13
C PHE A 92 -1.72 -17.10 12.33
N SER A 93 -2.03 -18.40 12.34
CA SER A 93 -3.19 -18.97 11.63
C SER A 93 -4.52 -18.75 12.37
N VAL A 94 -4.47 -18.56 13.68
CA VAL A 94 -5.63 -18.40 14.56
C VAL A 94 -5.47 -17.16 15.45
N LYS A 95 -6.60 -16.57 15.86
CA LYS A 95 -6.63 -15.40 16.75
C LYS A 95 -5.90 -15.66 18.07
N ASN A 96 -6.04 -16.87 18.62
CA ASN A 96 -5.37 -17.25 19.85
C ASN A 96 -3.85 -17.32 19.62
N GLY A 97 -3.05 -16.68 20.47
CA GLY A 97 -1.60 -16.58 20.27
C GLY A 97 -1.16 -15.52 19.26
N THR A 98 -2.07 -14.88 18.51
CA THR A 98 -1.72 -13.69 17.71
C THR A 98 -1.36 -12.53 18.66
N PRO A 99 -0.17 -11.91 18.54
CA PRO A 99 0.23 -10.80 19.39
C PRO A 99 -0.76 -9.65 19.32
N ARG A 100 -1.12 -9.09 20.48
CA ARG A 100 -2.00 -7.91 20.56
C ARG A 100 -1.30 -6.63 20.06
N GLN A 101 0.02 -6.65 19.97
CA GLN A 101 0.82 -5.57 19.38
C GLN A 101 1.93 -6.16 18.49
N PRO A 102 2.21 -5.54 17.32
CA PRO A 102 3.20 -6.05 16.36
C PRO A 102 4.60 -6.22 16.97
N THR A 103 5.03 -5.29 17.82
CA THR A 103 6.39 -5.25 18.38
C THR A 103 6.72 -6.42 19.32
N ILE A 104 5.71 -7.14 19.81
CA ILE A 104 5.90 -8.23 20.79
C ILE A 104 6.61 -9.43 20.15
N CYS A 105 6.42 -9.66 18.84
CA CYS A 105 7.07 -10.75 18.11
C CYS A 105 7.88 -10.16 16.93
N GLY A 106 8.95 -9.43 17.25
CA GLY A 106 9.81 -8.75 16.28
C GLY A 106 10.35 -9.60 15.11
N PRO A 107 10.73 -10.88 15.29
CA PRO A 107 11.22 -11.70 14.18
C PRO A 107 10.12 -12.34 13.34
N SER A 108 8.84 -12.16 13.69
CA SER A 108 7.74 -12.75 12.90
C SER A 108 7.69 -12.16 11.50
N ARG A 109 7.57 -13.03 10.50
CA ARG A 109 7.49 -12.67 9.09
C ARG A 109 6.11 -13.01 8.54
N ALA A 110 5.67 -12.20 7.59
CA ALA A 110 4.42 -12.39 6.87
C ALA A 110 4.64 -12.05 5.39
N THR A 111 3.85 -12.69 4.54
CA THR A 111 3.83 -12.45 3.09
C THR A 111 2.49 -11.82 2.73
N LEU A 112 2.52 -10.66 2.10
CA LEU A 112 1.35 -10.04 1.47
C LEU A 112 1.37 -10.35 -0.02
N GLN A 113 0.39 -11.12 -0.49
CA GLN A 113 0.23 -11.45 -1.89
C GLN A 113 -0.82 -10.52 -2.51
N ILE A 114 -0.40 -9.68 -3.45
CA ILE A 114 -1.29 -8.81 -4.22
C ILE A 114 -2.05 -9.64 -5.26
N GLN A 115 -3.35 -9.40 -5.40
CA GLN A 115 -4.18 -10.08 -6.38
C GLN A 115 -3.92 -9.56 -7.78
N GLN A 116 -3.72 -10.49 -8.73
CA GLN A 116 -3.48 -10.13 -10.13
C GLN A 116 -4.73 -9.58 -10.83
N SER A 117 -5.92 -9.88 -10.33
CA SER A 117 -7.19 -9.45 -10.92
C SER A 117 -7.54 -7.98 -10.67
N VAL A 118 -6.76 -7.28 -9.84
CA VAL A 118 -7.06 -5.90 -9.40
C VAL A 118 -6.54 -4.87 -10.39
N PHE A 119 -5.43 -5.16 -11.05
CA PHE A 119 -4.79 -4.26 -12.02
C PHE A 119 -4.54 -5.01 -13.32
N ASN A 120 -4.57 -4.30 -14.46
CA ASN A 120 -4.21 -4.88 -15.75
C ASN A 120 -2.77 -5.40 -15.76
N ASN A 121 -1.85 -4.68 -15.10
CA ASN A 121 -0.44 -5.02 -14.91
C ASN A 121 -0.08 -4.95 -13.41
N PRO A 122 -0.34 -6.01 -12.63
CA PRO A 122 -0.16 -6.02 -11.17
C PRO A 122 1.26 -5.72 -10.71
N GLU A 123 2.27 -6.16 -11.46
CA GLU A 123 3.69 -5.96 -11.17
C GLU A 123 4.08 -4.47 -11.17
N HIS A 124 3.45 -3.66 -12.03
CA HIS A 124 3.66 -2.21 -12.07
C HIS A 124 3.24 -1.52 -10.77
N SER A 125 2.27 -2.08 -10.03
CA SER A 125 1.78 -1.49 -8.78
C SER A 125 2.81 -1.54 -7.63
N LEU A 126 3.86 -2.36 -7.78
CA LEU A 126 4.90 -2.57 -6.76
C LEU A 126 6.23 -1.91 -7.11
N VAL A 127 6.36 -1.33 -8.31
CA VAL A 127 7.59 -0.70 -8.78
C VAL A 127 7.98 0.45 -7.84
N GLY A 128 9.24 0.42 -7.38
CA GLY A 128 9.80 1.43 -6.47
C GLY A 128 9.46 1.23 -5.00
N LEU A 129 8.65 0.23 -4.65
CA LEU A 129 8.34 -0.08 -3.25
C LEU A 129 9.58 -0.53 -2.46
N ASP A 130 10.52 -1.22 -3.11
CA ASP A 130 11.81 -1.65 -2.53
C ASP A 130 12.71 -0.49 -2.09
N ASN A 131 12.43 0.75 -2.53
CA ASN A 131 13.18 1.93 -2.09
C ASN A 131 12.83 2.36 -0.64
N TYR A 132 11.82 1.74 -0.02
CA TYR A 132 11.37 2.08 1.32
C TYR A 132 11.70 0.98 2.33
N SER A 133 12.11 1.37 3.53
CA SER A 133 12.41 0.42 4.60
C SER A 133 11.16 -0.12 5.30
N HIS A 134 10.05 0.60 5.23
CA HIS A 134 8.80 0.27 5.90
C HIS A 134 7.59 0.61 5.04
N VAL A 135 6.50 -0.12 5.25
CA VAL A 135 5.23 0.06 4.56
C VAL A 135 4.09 0.13 5.57
N TRP A 136 3.11 0.98 5.26
CA TRP A 136 1.82 0.98 5.96
C TRP A 136 0.91 -0.05 5.31
N VAL A 137 0.37 -0.95 6.12
CA VAL A 137 -0.60 -1.95 5.67
C VAL A 137 -1.93 -1.66 6.34
N ILE A 138 -2.94 -1.37 5.51
CA ILE A 138 -4.35 -1.29 5.90
C ILE A 138 -4.98 -2.64 5.58
N PHE A 139 -5.63 -3.26 6.56
CA PHE A 139 -6.23 -4.58 6.40
C PHE A 139 -7.60 -4.67 7.06
N LEU A 140 -8.44 -5.59 6.60
CA LEU A 140 -9.77 -5.81 7.17
C LEU A 140 -9.74 -6.93 8.22
N PHE A 141 -10.34 -6.71 9.39
CA PHE A 141 -10.59 -7.77 10.37
C PHE A 141 -11.77 -8.65 9.90
N HIS A 142 -11.53 -9.47 8.87
CA HIS A 142 -12.53 -10.31 8.19
C HIS A 142 -13.32 -11.27 9.10
N LYS A 143 -12.81 -11.63 10.29
CA LYS A 143 -13.51 -12.47 11.29
C LYS A 143 -14.33 -11.67 12.31
N ASN A 144 -14.37 -10.35 12.22
CA ASN A 144 -15.21 -9.54 13.08
C ASN A 144 -16.62 -9.49 12.50
N GLY A 145 -17.41 -10.52 12.82
CA GLY A 145 -18.81 -10.60 12.42
C GLY A 145 -19.62 -9.37 12.88
N HIS A 146 -20.36 -8.78 11.94
CA HIS A 146 -21.31 -7.71 12.19
C HIS A 146 -22.51 -8.25 12.97
N LEU A 147 -22.54 -8.11 14.29
CA LEU A 147 -23.78 -8.35 15.06
C LEU A 147 -24.16 -7.22 16.02
N SER A 148 -23.23 -6.36 16.44
CA SER A 148 -23.51 -5.06 17.07
C SER A 148 -22.22 -4.36 17.46
N TYR A 149 -22.12 -3.05 17.20
CA TYR A 149 -20.99 -2.25 17.68
C TYR A 149 -21.29 -1.66 19.03
N LYS A 150 -20.48 -2.03 20.03
CA LYS A 150 -20.55 -1.42 21.36
C LYS A 150 -19.76 -0.12 21.34
N ALA A 151 -20.37 0.97 21.82
CA ALA A 151 -19.68 2.27 21.95
C ALA A 151 -18.49 2.21 22.94
N LYS A 152 -18.56 1.32 23.93
CA LYS A 152 -17.48 1.08 24.91
C LYS A 152 -16.94 -0.35 24.81
N VAL A 153 -15.64 -0.48 25.03
CA VAL A 153 -14.89 -1.75 25.07
C VAL A 153 -14.10 -1.88 26.37
N LYS A 154 -13.63 -3.08 26.69
CA LYS A 154 -12.80 -3.39 27.87
C LYS A 154 -11.40 -3.83 27.42
N PRO A 155 -10.45 -2.89 27.21
CA PRO A 155 -9.10 -3.24 26.76
C PRO A 155 -8.35 -4.08 27.81
N PRO A 156 -7.55 -5.09 27.40
CA PRO A 156 -6.84 -5.96 28.34
C PRO A 156 -5.88 -5.22 29.29
N ARG A 157 -5.32 -4.09 28.86
CA ARG A 157 -4.31 -3.32 29.61
C ARG A 157 -4.89 -2.33 30.63
N LEU A 158 -6.21 -2.19 30.71
CA LEU A 158 -6.86 -1.20 31.57
C LEU A 158 -7.52 -1.81 32.81
N ASN A 159 -7.03 -2.96 33.30
CA ASN A 159 -7.54 -3.64 34.52
C ASN A 159 -9.07 -3.72 34.61
N GLY A 160 -9.71 -3.86 33.45
CA GLY A 160 -11.13 -3.99 33.31
C GLY A 160 -11.98 -2.72 33.27
N GLN A 161 -11.36 -1.54 33.21
CA GLN A 161 -12.07 -0.30 32.88
C GLN A 161 -12.69 -0.37 31.48
N ARG A 162 -13.85 0.29 31.32
CA ARG A 162 -14.53 0.44 30.03
C ARG A 162 -14.27 1.83 29.47
N VAL A 163 -13.75 1.88 28.25
CA VAL A 163 -13.44 3.13 27.53
C VAL A 163 -14.11 3.15 26.17
N GLY A 164 -14.24 4.33 25.57
CA GLY A 164 -14.82 4.48 24.24
C GLY A 164 -14.03 3.68 23.19
N VAL A 165 -14.72 3.10 22.21
CA VAL A 165 -14.07 2.27 21.18
C VAL A 165 -12.97 3.02 20.42
N TYR A 166 -13.19 4.32 20.14
CA TYR A 166 -12.26 5.16 19.39
C TYR A 166 -11.03 5.63 20.17
N SER A 167 -11.03 5.53 21.51
CA SER A 167 -9.81 5.75 22.31
C SER A 167 -8.91 4.51 22.37
N THR A 168 -9.24 3.46 21.61
CA THR A 168 -8.54 2.19 21.62
C THR A 168 -8.23 1.71 20.21
N ARG A 169 -7.40 0.67 20.10
CA ARG A 169 -7.17 -0.09 18.86
C ARG A 169 -8.03 -1.35 18.78
N SER A 170 -9.22 -1.34 19.39
CA SER A 170 -10.13 -2.50 19.34
C SER A 170 -10.45 -2.85 17.88
N PRO A 171 -10.38 -4.13 17.50
CA PRO A 171 -10.75 -4.57 16.17
C PRO A 171 -12.28 -4.55 15.99
N HIS A 172 -13.06 -4.62 17.08
CA HIS A 172 -14.52 -4.53 17.08
C HIS A 172 -14.96 -3.07 17.01
N ARG A 173 -15.13 -2.55 15.79
CA ARG A 173 -15.49 -1.15 15.47
C ARG A 173 -16.30 -1.08 14.17
N PRO A 174 -17.07 -0.01 13.92
CA PRO A 174 -17.94 0.11 12.74
C PRO A 174 -17.24 -0.22 11.42
N ASN A 175 -16.09 0.41 11.19
CA ASN A 175 -15.22 0.07 10.06
C ASN A 175 -14.06 -0.75 10.60
N ALA A 176 -14.12 -2.06 10.40
CA ALA A 176 -13.18 -3.05 10.95
C ALA A 176 -11.81 -3.03 10.24
N LEU A 177 -11.24 -1.84 10.07
CA LEU A 177 -9.94 -1.60 9.46
C LEU A 177 -8.84 -1.60 10.53
N GLY A 178 -7.82 -2.40 10.29
CA GLY A 178 -6.55 -2.39 11.00
C GLY A 178 -5.49 -1.62 10.24
N LEU A 179 -4.54 -1.06 10.98
CA LEU A 179 -3.37 -0.38 10.44
C LEU A 179 -2.13 -0.94 11.13
N THR A 180 -1.10 -1.28 10.35
CA THR A 180 0.20 -1.67 10.89
C THR A 180 1.33 -1.05 10.07
N LEU A 181 2.38 -0.62 10.77
CA LEU A 181 3.67 -0.29 10.15
C LEU A 181 4.50 -1.57 10.15
N ALA A 182 4.92 -2.04 8.99
CA ALA A 182 5.74 -3.23 8.85
C ALA A 182 7.07 -2.86 8.19
N LYS A 183 8.15 -3.49 8.64
CA LYS A 183 9.43 -3.43 7.94
C LYS A 183 9.29 -4.19 6.62
N LEU A 184 9.64 -3.55 5.51
CA LEU A 184 9.69 -4.21 4.22
C LEU A 184 10.97 -5.04 4.16
N ASP A 185 10.81 -6.36 3.97
CA ASP A 185 11.96 -7.26 3.86
C ASP A 185 12.44 -7.34 2.41
N ARG A 186 11.53 -7.62 1.47
CA ARG A 186 11.79 -7.71 0.05
C ARG A 186 10.48 -7.74 -0.74
N VAL A 187 10.44 -7.11 -1.91
CA VAL A 187 9.40 -7.37 -2.91
C VAL A 187 9.86 -8.48 -3.85
N THR A 188 8.99 -9.45 -4.09
CA THR A 188 9.28 -10.54 -5.03
C THR A 188 8.09 -10.81 -5.91
N GLU A 189 8.37 -11.07 -7.18
CA GLU A 189 7.40 -11.70 -8.07
C GLU A 189 6.92 -13.03 -7.47
N PRO A 190 5.62 -13.35 -7.60
CA PRO A 190 5.11 -14.65 -7.21
C PRO A 190 5.95 -15.72 -7.89
N ARG A 191 6.55 -16.60 -7.08
CA ARG A 191 7.32 -17.75 -7.56
C ARG A 191 6.36 -18.83 -8.08
N ASP A 192 5.61 -18.50 -9.11
CA ASP A 192 4.76 -19.42 -9.85
C ASP A 192 5.46 -19.93 -11.12
N ARG A 193 6.79 -19.94 -11.10
CA ARG A 193 7.50 -20.99 -11.83
C ARG A 193 7.50 -22.21 -10.93
N PRO A 194 6.81 -23.29 -11.30
CA PRO A 194 6.81 -24.48 -10.48
C PRO A 194 8.27 -24.92 -10.28
N ARG A 195 8.66 -24.97 -9.02
CA ARG A 195 10.01 -25.34 -8.62
C ARG A 195 10.07 -26.84 -8.45
N PHE A 196 11.22 -27.38 -8.80
CA PHE A 196 11.69 -28.63 -8.24
C PHE A 196 11.46 -28.61 -6.71
N ARG A 197 10.73 -29.61 -6.19
CA ARG A 197 10.43 -29.75 -4.76
C ARG A 197 11.70 -30.09 -3.98
N PHE A 198 12.62 -30.82 -4.61
CA PHE A 198 13.84 -31.33 -4.01
C PHE A 198 15.11 -30.73 -4.65
N LEU A 199 15.10 -30.41 -5.95
CA LEU A 199 16.28 -29.83 -6.61
C LEU A 199 16.36 -28.32 -6.33
N ARG A 200 17.54 -27.82 -5.97
CA ARG A 200 17.78 -26.45 -5.52
C ARG A 200 17.88 -25.44 -6.67
N GLY A 201 17.89 -25.89 -7.92
CA GLY A 201 17.88 -25.00 -9.09
C GLY A 201 18.06 -25.69 -10.45
N PRO A 202 18.07 -24.91 -11.54
CA PRO A 202 18.11 -25.45 -12.91
C PRO A 202 19.43 -26.17 -13.24
N LYS A 203 20.56 -25.72 -12.66
CA LYS A 203 21.87 -26.37 -12.86
C LYS A 203 21.88 -27.79 -12.27
N GLU A 204 21.34 -27.95 -11.07
CA GLU A 204 21.23 -29.25 -10.39
C GLU A 204 20.25 -30.17 -11.11
N ALA A 205 19.12 -29.63 -11.58
CA ALA A 205 18.17 -30.40 -12.38
C ALA A 205 18.75 -30.88 -13.70
N ALA A 206 19.49 -30.02 -14.42
CA ALA A 206 20.17 -30.43 -15.64
C ALA A 206 21.23 -31.50 -15.37
N ALA A 207 21.96 -31.43 -14.25
CA ALA A 207 22.92 -32.45 -13.85
C ALA A 207 22.23 -33.79 -13.53
N ALA A 208 21.12 -33.76 -12.80
CA ALA A 208 20.34 -34.95 -12.47
C ALA A 208 19.74 -35.61 -13.72
N ILE A 209 19.15 -34.82 -14.64
CA ILE A 209 18.64 -35.32 -15.93
C ILE A 209 19.78 -35.97 -16.73
N ARG A 210 20.93 -35.31 -16.84
CA ARG A 210 22.11 -35.90 -17.52
C ARG A 210 22.55 -37.20 -16.87
N GLY A 211 22.57 -37.29 -15.54
CA GLY A 211 22.90 -38.52 -14.81
C GLY A 211 21.97 -39.67 -15.13
N VAL A 212 20.65 -39.42 -15.10
CA VAL A 212 19.63 -40.42 -15.46
C VAL A 212 19.81 -40.89 -16.91
N LEU A 213 19.95 -39.96 -17.87
CA LEU A 213 20.09 -40.31 -19.28
C LEU A 213 21.40 -41.05 -19.59
N SER A 214 22.49 -40.70 -18.91
CA SER A 214 23.79 -41.38 -19.07
C SER A 214 23.77 -42.81 -18.56
N ALA A 215 22.96 -43.09 -17.53
CA ALA A 215 22.76 -44.44 -17.01
C ALA A 215 21.83 -45.31 -17.90
N ASP A 216 21.20 -44.72 -18.91
CA ASP A 216 20.12 -45.29 -19.73
C ASP A 216 19.03 -45.96 -18.87
N PRO A 217 17.96 -45.23 -18.49
CA PRO A 217 16.90 -45.73 -17.61
C PRO A 217 16.01 -46.79 -18.27
N ARG A 218 16.23 -47.13 -19.55
CA ARG A 218 15.41 -48.09 -20.28
C ARG A 218 15.78 -49.52 -19.89
N SER A 219 14.75 -50.37 -19.71
CA SER A 219 14.97 -51.80 -19.47
C SER A 219 15.72 -52.46 -20.64
N VAL A 220 16.46 -53.55 -20.35
CA VAL A 220 17.18 -54.34 -21.37
C VAL A 220 16.25 -54.76 -22.52
N TYR A 221 15.01 -55.15 -22.18
CA TYR A 221 13.97 -55.45 -23.15
C TYR A 221 13.69 -54.26 -24.09
N ARG A 222 13.49 -53.07 -23.53
CA ARG A 222 13.15 -51.87 -24.31
C ARG A 222 14.32 -51.40 -25.19
N ARG A 223 15.56 -51.60 -24.74
CA ARG A 223 16.77 -51.32 -25.54
C ARG A 223 16.92 -52.24 -26.75
N SER A 224 16.46 -53.49 -26.65
CA SER A 224 16.68 -54.54 -27.67
C SER A 224 15.48 -54.80 -28.57
N ARG A 225 14.24 -54.58 -28.10
CA ARG A 225 13.00 -55.05 -28.77
C ARG A 225 12.01 -53.95 -29.14
N CYS A 226 12.12 -52.74 -28.57
CA CYS A 226 11.20 -51.65 -28.88
C CYS A 226 11.77 -50.73 -29.97
N LYS A 227 11.06 -50.59 -31.10
CA LYS A 227 11.39 -49.62 -32.16
C LYS A 227 11.03 -48.19 -31.78
N ASP A 228 10.13 -48.02 -30.81
CA ASP A 228 9.69 -46.72 -30.34
C ASP A 228 10.76 -46.08 -29.44
N ARG A 229 11.32 -44.97 -29.91
CA ARG A 229 12.52 -44.35 -29.36
C ARG A 229 12.23 -43.26 -28.33
N LEU A 230 10.96 -42.92 -28.13
CA LEU A 230 10.55 -41.97 -27.10
C LEU A 230 10.52 -42.65 -25.73
N PHE A 231 11.09 -41.98 -24.74
CA PHE A 231 11.10 -42.38 -23.35
C PHE A 231 10.66 -41.20 -22.48
N PHE A 232 9.84 -41.49 -21.50
CA PHE A 232 9.36 -40.50 -20.54
C PHE A 232 9.71 -40.95 -19.13
N PHE A 233 10.13 -40.00 -18.31
CA PHE A 233 10.31 -40.21 -16.88
C PHE A 233 10.01 -38.91 -16.14
N THR A 234 9.61 -39.04 -14.88
CA THR A 234 9.40 -37.91 -14.00
C THR A 234 10.62 -37.77 -13.09
N LEU A 235 11.14 -36.56 -13.00
CA LEU A 235 12.19 -36.19 -12.06
C LEU A 235 11.70 -35.02 -11.23
N ASP A 236 11.55 -35.27 -9.93
CA ASP A 236 11.02 -34.31 -8.97
C ASP A 236 9.61 -33.84 -9.37
N THR A 237 9.41 -32.59 -9.78
CA THR A 237 8.13 -32.06 -10.25
C THR A 237 8.05 -31.95 -11.77
N ALA A 238 9.02 -32.45 -12.54
CA ALA A 238 9.04 -32.33 -14.00
C ALA A 238 8.92 -33.68 -14.71
N ASP A 239 8.07 -33.74 -15.73
CA ASP A 239 8.03 -34.79 -16.74
C ASP A 239 9.01 -34.49 -17.87
N ILE A 240 9.93 -35.42 -18.12
CA ILE A 240 10.95 -35.34 -19.14
C ILE A 240 10.59 -36.31 -20.26
N THR A 241 10.37 -35.78 -21.45
CA THR A 241 10.28 -36.55 -22.69
C THR A 241 11.63 -36.49 -23.38
N CYS A 242 12.21 -37.66 -23.64
CA CYS A 242 13.51 -37.79 -24.27
C CYS A 242 13.51 -38.85 -25.36
N TRP A 243 14.47 -38.74 -26.26
CA TRP A 243 14.67 -39.62 -27.39
C TRP A 243 16.03 -40.27 -27.28
N PHE A 244 16.09 -41.58 -27.50
CA PHE A 244 17.35 -42.33 -27.51
C PHE A 244 17.72 -42.75 -28.94
N GLY A 245 18.89 -42.29 -29.39
CA GLY A 245 19.51 -42.66 -30.66
C GLY A 245 20.67 -43.65 -30.49
N GLN A 246 21.45 -43.82 -31.56
CA GLN A 246 22.68 -44.63 -31.55
C GLN A 246 23.77 -43.87 -30.77
N GLY A 247 23.95 -44.20 -29.49
CA GLY A 247 24.99 -43.62 -28.65
C GLY A 247 24.68 -42.23 -28.08
N PHE A 248 23.45 -41.74 -28.19
CA PHE A 248 23.04 -40.46 -27.60
C PHE A 248 21.62 -40.49 -27.03
N ALA A 249 21.36 -39.54 -26.13
CA ALA A 249 20.04 -39.25 -25.60
C ALA A 249 19.77 -37.74 -25.71
N GLU A 250 18.62 -37.37 -26.26
CA GLU A 250 18.19 -36.00 -26.46
C GLU A 250 16.92 -35.71 -25.64
N VAL A 251 16.90 -34.61 -24.91
CA VAL A 251 15.70 -34.16 -24.20
C VAL A 251 14.85 -33.35 -25.17
N LEU A 252 13.69 -33.87 -25.54
CA LEU A 252 12.77 -33.21 -26.47
C LEU A 252 11.84 -32.22 -25.77
N ARG A 253 11.42 -32.54 -24.54
CA ARG A 253 10.48 -31.70 -23.79
C ARG A 253 10.64 -31.89 -22.29
N VAL A 254 10.63 -30.79 -21.55
CA VAL A 254 10.50 -30.78 -20.09
C VAL A 254 9.20 -30.06 -19.76
N ARG A 255 8.24 -30.77 -19.15
CA ARG A 255 6.95 -30.23 -18.72
C ARG A 255 6.90 -30.30 -17.21
N VAL A 256 6.45 -29.24 -16.56
CA VAL A 256 6.28 -29.28 -15.10
C VAL A 256 4.91 -29.85 -14.77
N VAL A 257 4.89 -30.83 -13.88
CA VAL A 257 3.66 -31.43 -13.34
C VAL A 257 3.14 -30.48 -12.27
N ALA A 258 1.98 -29.87 -12.52
CA ALA A 258 1.28 -29.14 -11.47
C ALA A 258 0.99 -30.11 -10.34
N VAL A 259 1.49 -29.81 -9.13
CA VAL A 259 1.13 -30.56 -7.93
C VAL A 259 -0.39 -30.42 -7.79
N GLY A 260 -1.10 -31.51 -8.03
CA GLY A 260 -2.55 -31.55 -7.92
C GLY A 260 -2.99 -31.08 -6.53
N LYS A 261 -4.06 -30.29 -6.50
CA LYS A 261 -4.91 -30.15 -5.32
C LYS A 261 -5.43 -31.54 -4.93
N GLU A 262 -4.74 -32.23 -4.03
CA GLU A 262 -5.23 -33.37 -3.23
C GLU A 262 -4.51 -33.22 -1.87
N LEU A 263 -5.18 -32.95 -0.75
CA LEU A 263 -6.33 -33.67 -0.20
C LEU A 263 -7.38 -32.68 0.33
N ALA A 264 -8.54 -32.64 -0.33
CA ALA A 264 -9.80 -32.38 0.33
C ALA A 264 -10.39 -33.77 0.66
N SER A 265 -10.33 -34.15 1.93
CA SER A 265 -11.13 -35.19 2.57
C SER A 265 -11.15 -34.87 4.06
#